data_AF-A0A379FR78-F1
#
_entry.id   AF-A0A379FR78-F1
#
_cell.length_a   1.000
_cell.length_b   1.000
_cell.length_c   1.000
_cell.angle_alpha   90.00
_cell.angle_beta   90.00
_cell.angle_gamma   90.00
#
_symmetry.space_group_name_H-M   'P 1'
#
loop_
_entity.id
_entity.type
_entity.pdbx_description
1 polymer ?
#
loop_
_entity_poly.entity_id
_entity_poly.type
_entity_poly.pdbx_seq_one_letter_code
_entity_poly.pdbx_strand_id
1 'polypeptide(L)'
;MAAFLIRVVFNDLLKSAVSYPEKKLPNIDRIINQINYLLEDSGFSGQFPLLLGYFNTQNKVIIMASAGLEAEITTENTHVKLPRSLPLGTLKFYQSNHLEVKGNAWQCLIRNNSQKIKLMFNPET
;
A
#
# COMPACT_ATOMS: atom_id res chain seq x y z
N MET A 1 -2.18 -17.59 -6.24
CA MET A 1 -0.75 -17.65 -6.66
C MET A 1 -0.10 -16.27 -6.67
N ALA A 2 -0.71 -15.23 -7.27
CA ALA A 2 -0.21 -13.84 -7.22
C ALA A 2 0.25 -13.37 -5.82
N ALA A 3 -0.51 -13.67 -4.77
CA ALA A 3 -0.14 -13.32 -3.39
C ALA A 3 1.21 -13.92 -2.93
N PHE A 4 1.59 -15.11 -3.42
CA PHE A 4 2.89 -15.72 -3.10
C PHE A 4 4.04 -14.99 -3.81
N LEU A 5 3.86 -14.65 -5.09
CA LEU A 5 4.83 -13.83 -5.81
C LEU A 5 5.05 -12.50 -5.08
N ILE A 6 3.96 -11.80 -4.77
CA ILE A 6 4.00 -10.51 -4.06
C ILE A 6 4.73 -10.67 -2.72
N ARG A 7 4.43 -11.71 -1.94
CA ARG A 7 5.09 -11.97 -0.66
C ARG A 7 6.61 -12.10 -0.80
N VAL A 8 7.09 -12.74 -1.86
CA VAL A 8 8.53 -12.94 -2.11
C VAL A 8 9.20 -11.64 -2.54
N VAL A 9 8.59 -10.88 -3.46
CA VAL A 9 9.25 -9.73 -4.09
C VAL A 9 9.07 -8.42 -3.32
N PHE A 10 8.01 -8.28 -2.52
CA PHE A 10 7.59 -6.98 -1.98
C PHE A 10 8.66 -6.31 -1.10
N ASN A 11 9.33 -7.07 -0.24
CA ASN A 11 10.35 -6.51 0.65
C ASN A 11 11.55 -5.96 -0.12
N ASP A 12 11.97 -6.62 -1.20
CA ASP A 12 13.10 -6.17 -2.00
C ASP A 12 12.72 -4.98 -2.88
N LEU A 13 11.50 -4.96 -3.42
CA LEU A 13 10.94 -3.77 -4.09
C LEU A 13 10.90 -2.57 -3.14
N LEU A 14 10.43 -2.76 -1.91
CA LEU A 14 10.36 -1.70 -0.90
C LEU A 14 11.76 -1.16 -0.56
N LYS A 15 12.74 -2.04 -0.31
CA LYS A 15 14.14 -1.63 -0.08
C LYS A 15 14.69 -0.83 -1.25
N SER A 16 14.40 -1.24 -2.49
CA SER A 16 14.88 -0.54 -3.70
C SER A 16 14.21 0.83 -3.90
N ALA A 17 12.99 1.01 -3.39
CA ALA A 17 12.23 2.25 -3.50
C ALA A 17 12.53 3.25 -2.37
N VAL A 18 13.20 2.82 -1.30
CA VAL A 18 13.69 3.67 -0.21
C VAL A 18 15.13 4.05 -0.54
N SER A 19 15.34 5.15 -1.27
CA SER A 19 16.67 5.49 -1.78
C SER A 19 17.69 5.86 -0.71
N TYR A 20 17.29 6.26 0.50
CA TYR A 20 18.21 6.64 1.58
C TYR A 20 17.54 6.42 2.95
N PRO A 21 18.16 5.66 3.89
CA PRO A 21 17.56 5.27 5.17
C PRO A 21 17.10 6.43 6.07
N GLU A 22 17.62 7.65 5.88
CA GLU A 22 17.42 8.72 6.86
C GLU A 22 16.30 9.71 6.55
N LYS A 23 15.84 9.91 5.29
CA LYS A 23 14.98 11.07 4.99
C LYS A 23 13.96 10.97 3.85
N LYS A 24 13.77 9.82 3.19
CA LYS A 24 12.80 9.75 2.08
C LYS A 24 11.77 8.64 2.22
N LEU A 25 10.52 9.07 2.18
CA LEU A 25 9.34 8.25 1.97
C LEU A 25 9.50 7.41 0.69
N PRO A 26 9.08 6.14 0.67
CA PRO A 26 9.20 5.30 -0.51
C PRO A 26 8.39 5.89 -1.67
N ASN A 27 8.93 5.77 -2.89
CA ASN A 27 8.15 6.04 -4.10
C ASN A 27 7.14 4.88 -4.31
N ILE A 28 5.94 5.04 -3.75
CA ILE A 28 4.90 4.01 -3.80
C ILE A 28 4.41 3.74 -5.23
N ASP A 29 4.35 4.76 -6.10
CA ASP A 29 3.97 4.58 -7.51
C ASP A 29 4.94 3.62 -8.21
N ARG A 30 6.24 3.76 -7.97
CA ARG A 30 7.25 2.84 -8.51
C ARG A 30 7.00 1.41 -8.05
N ILE A 31 6.72 1.20 -6.76
CA ILE A 31 6.46 -0.14 -6.21
C ILE A 31 5.21 -0.75 -6.85
N ILE A 32 4.10 0.00 -6.94
CA ILE A 32 2.84 -0.48 -7.53
C ILE A 32 3.05 -0.88 -9.00
N ASN A 33 3.73 -0.05 -9.80
CA ASN A 33 4.01 -0.36 -11.19
C ASN A 33 4.93 -1.59 -11.35
N GLN A 34 5.95 -1.73 -10.49
CA GLN A 34 6.82 -2.91 -10.52
C GLN A 34 6.07 -4.19 -10.16
N ILE A 35 5.16 -4.16 -9.17
CA ILE A 35 4.30 -5.32 -8.86
C ILE A 35 3.41 -5.66 -10.05
N ASN A 36 2.78 -4.66 -10.68
CA ASN A 36 1.91 -4.86 -11.83
C ASN A 36 2.67 -5.52 -13.00
N TYR A 37 3.86 -5.01 -13.31
CA TYR A 37 4.75 -5.59 -14.32
C TYR A 37 5.11 -7.03 -13.99
N LEU A 38 5.52 -7.33 -12.74
CA LEU A 38 5.92 -8.68 -12.34
C LEU A 38 4.76 -9.68 -12.43
N LEU A 39 3.53 -9.24 -12.12
CA LEU A 39 2.34 -10.08 -12.29
C LEU A 39 2.13 -10.43 -13.77
N GLU A 40 2.17 -9.43 -14.65
CA GLU A 40 2.03 -9.61 -16.10
C GLU A 40 3.15 -10.51 -16.67
N ASP A 41 4.41 -10.21 -16.34
CA ASP A 41 5.62 -10.93 -16.80
C ASP A 41 5.64 -12.40 -16.33
N SER A 42 5.10 -12.67 -15.14
CA SER A 42 4.93 -14.02 -14.61
C SER A 42 3.72 -14.77 -15.21
N GLY A 43 3.01 -14.17 -16.17
CA GLY A 43 1.86 -14.77 -16.84
C GLY A 43 0.55 -14.74 -16.05
N PHE A 44 0.47 -13.93 -14.97
CA PHE A 44 -0.78 -13.78 -14.24
C PHE A 44 -1.74 -12.87 -15.00
N SER A 45 -2.86 -13.44 -15.47
CA SER A 45 -3.98 -12.68 -16.03
C SER A 45 -5.08 -12.47 -14.98
N GLY A 46 -5.68 -11.27 -14.94
CA GLY A 46 -6.83 -10.98 -14.10
C GLY A 46 -6.73 -9.66 -13.36
N GLN A 47 -7.63 -9.46 -12.41
CA GLN A 47 -7.64 -8.28 -11.54
C GLN A 47 -7.08 -8.64 -10.16
N PHE A 48 -6.14 -7.84 -9.68
CA PHE A 48 -5.49 -8.05 -8.38
C PHE A 48 -5.70 -6.81 -7.50
N PRO A 49 -6.82 -6.73 -6.75
CA PRO A 49 -7.01 -5.71 -5.74
C PRO A 49 -5.89 -5.75 -4.69
N LEU A 50 -5.20 -4.62 -4.49
CA LEU A 50 -4.05 -4.48 -3.61
C LEU A 50 -4.10 -3.13 -2.89
N LEU A 51 -3.66 -3.12 -1.63
CA LEU A 51 -3.38 -1.92 -0.87
C LEU A 51 -1.92 -1.99 -0.44
N LEU A 52 -1.15 -0.94 -0.72
CA LEU A 52 0.20 -0.78 -0.18
C LEU A 52 0.18 0.23 0.96
N GLY A 53 0.90 -0.08 2.03
CA GLY A 53 1.07 0.80 3.18
C GLY A 53 2.53 0.83 3.63
N TYR A 54 3.00 2.00 4.03
CA TYR A 54 4.30 2.21 4.65
C TYR A 54 4.15 3.13 5.86
N PHE A 55 4.73 2.74 6.98
CA PHE A 55 4.76 3.56 8.19
C PHE A 55 6.22 3.82 8.59
N ASN A 56 6.59 5.09 8.66
CA ASN A 56 7.88 5.50 9.18
C ASN A 56 7.75 5.80 10.68
N THR A 57 8.40 4.97 11.50
CA THR A 57 8.33 5.06 12.96
C THR A 57 9.07 6.25 13.55
N GLN A 58 9.97 6.91 12.81
CA GLN A 58 10.74 8.06 13.29
C GLN A 58 9.95 9.36 13.13
N ASN A 59 9.49 9.64 11.91
CA ASN A 59 8.75 10.87 11.60
C ASN A 59 7.22 10.72 11.69
N LYS A 60 6.75 9.51 12.01
CA LYS A 60 5.34 9.18 12.26
C LYS A 60 4.43 9.41 11.06
N VAL A 61 5.00 9.28 9.86
CA VAL A 61 4.29 9.42 8.58
C VAL A 61 3.82 8.04 8.10
N ILE A 62 2.55 7.98 7.71
CA ILE A 62 1.90 6.83 7.10
C ILE A 62 1.59 7.18 5.66
N ILE A 63 2.03 6.35 4.72
CA ILE A 63 1.64 6.45 3.31
C ILE A 63 0.84 5.22 2.95
N MET A 64 -0.26 5.43 2.27
CA MET A 64 -1.04 4.34 1.70
C MET A 64 -1.38 4.63 0.25
N ALA A 65 -1.42 3.59 -0.57
CA ALA A 65 -1.93 3.65 -1.92
C ALA A 65 -2.83 2.46 -2.22
N SER A 66 -3.93 2.73 -2.91
CA SER A 66 -4.87 1.70 -3.31
C SER A 66 -4.78 1.42 -4.81
N ALA A 67 -4.85 0.13 -5.15
CA ALA A 67 -5.16 -0.39 -6.47
C ALA A 67 -6.30 -1.41 -6.31
N GLY A 68 -7.55 -0.97 -6.25
CA GLY A 68 -8.72 -1.86 -6.24
C GLY A 68 -9.37 -2.11 -4.87
N LEU A 69 -8.82 -1.58 -3.78
CA LEU A 69 -9.36 -1.73 -2.42
C LEU A 69 -9.82 -0.39 -1.83
N GLU A 70 -10.70 -0.44 -0.83
CA GLU A 70 -11.04 0.73 -0.02
C GLU A 70 -10.30 0.67 1.30
N ALA A 71 -9.84 1.81 1.80
CA ALA A 71 -9.26 1.90 3.13
C ALA A 71 -9.77 3.14 3.86
N GLU A 72 -9.94 3.02 5.17
CA GLU A 72 -10.19 4.15 6.07
C GLU A 72 -9.10 4.15 7.13
N ILE A 73 -8.30 5.20 7.18
CA ILE A 73 -7.26 5.37 8.19
C ILE A 73 -7.71 6.36 9.25
N THR A 74 -7.55 5.97 10.51
CA THR A 74 -7.76 6.85 11.65
C THR A 74 -6.46 6.91 12.45
N THR A 75 -6.01 8.12 12.72
CA THR A 75 -4.98 8.44 13.72
C THR A 75 -5.64 9.23 14.83
N GLU A 76 -4.92 9.51 15.92
CA GLU A 76 -5.38 10.42 16.99
C GLU A 76 -5.89 11.78 16.48
N ASN A 77 -5.37 12.27 15.36
CA ASN A 77 -5.67 13.62 14.88
C ASN A 77 -6.58 13.64 13.64
N THR A 78 -6.70 12.53 12.91
CA THR A 78 -7.32 12.55 11.59
C THR A 78 -8.07 11.26 11.27
N HIS A 79 -9.11 11.38 10.46
CA HIS A 79 -9.80 10.26 9.84
C HIS A 79 -9.91 10.53 8.34
N VAL A 80 -9.26 9.70 7.52
CA VAL A 80 -9.18 9.89 6.07
C VAL A 80 -9.59 8.61 5.37
N LYS A 81 -10.36 8.75 4.29
CA LYS A 81 -10.76 7.63 3.43
C LYS A 81 -9.93 7.63 2.16
N LEU A 82 -9.44 6.45 1.79
CA LEU A 82 -8.86 6.15 0.50
C LEU A 82 -9.91 5.40 -0.34
N PRO A 83 -10.56 6.08 -1.30
CA PRO A 83 -11.59 5.45 -2.10
C PRO A 83 -11.00 4.36 -3.01
N ARG A 84 -11.88 3.48 -3.48
CA ARG A 84 -11.51 2.44 -4.43
C ARG A 84 -10.97 3.04 -5.72
N SER A 85 -9.81 2.57 -6.13
CA SER A 85 -9.24 2.79 -7.47
C SER A 85 -9.40 1.54 -8.33
N LEU A 86 -8.91 1.55 -9.57
CA LEU A 86 -8.87 0.34 -10.38
C LEU A 86 -7.90 -0.70 -9.75
N PRO A 87 -8.15 -2.01 -9.88
CA PRO A 87 -7.25 -3.07 -9.43
C PRO A 87 -6.08 -3.34 -10.39
N LEU A 88 -4.94 -3.81 -9.88
CA LEU A 88 -3.81 -4.20 -10.74
C LEU A 88 -4.23 -5.22 -11.81
N GLY A 89 -3.51 -5.25 -12.93
CA GLY A 89 -3.83 -6.07 -14.10
C GLY A 89 -4.90 -5.48 -15.03
N THR A 90 -5.52 -4.35 -14.69
CA THR A 90 -6.44 -3.63 -15.61
C THR A 90 -5.73 -2.65 -16.54
N LEU A 91 -4.68 -1.99 -16.06
CA LEU A 91 -3.90 -0.99 -16.78
C LEU A 91 -2.44 -1.40 -16.80
N LYS A 92 -1.71 -1.06 -17.87
CA LYS A 92 -0.26 -1.29 -17.96
C LYS A 92 0.52 -0.41 -16.98
N PHE A 93 0.11 0.84 -16.85
CA PHE A 93 0.70 1.81 -15.93
C PHE A 93 -0.33 2.28 -14.91
N TYR A 94 0.07 2.32 -13.65
CA TYR A 94 -0.73 2.78 -12.53
C TYR A 94 -0.21 4.14 -12.05
N GLN A 95 -1.10 5.13 -12.01
CA GLN A 95 -0.91 6.31 -11.17
C GLN A 95 -1.69 6.06 -9.88
N SER A 96 -0.98 5.92 -8.77
CA SER A 96 -1.63 5.55 -7.53
C SER A 96 -2.42 6.71 -6.96
N ASN A 97 -3.65 6.42 -6.52
CA ASN A 97 -4.31 7.28 -5.55
C ASN A 97 -3.66 6.97 -4.20
N HIS A 98 -2.77 7.84 -3.76
CA HIS A 98 -2.10 7.71 -2.47
C HIS A 98 -2.48 8.83 -1.52
N LEU A 99 -2.37 8.54 -0.23
CA LEU A 99 -2.51 9.51 0.85
C LEU A 99 -1.28 9.45 1.74
N GLU A 100 -0.98 10.58 2.34
CA GLU A 100 0.00 10.72 3.41
C GLU A 100 -0.71 11.28 4.65
N VAL A 101 -0.57 10.61 5.79
CA VAL A 101 -1.17 11.01 7.07
C VAL A 101 -0.15 10.87 8.19
N LYS A 102 -0.19 11.76 9.18
CA LYS A 102 0.66 11.68 10.38
C LYS A 102 -0.09 11.08 11.57
N GLY A 103 0.60 10.24 12.35
CA GLY A 103 0.08 9.63 13.57
C GLY A 103 1.11 8.73 14.26
N ASN A 104 1.11 8.75 15.59
CA ASN A 104 1.89 7.86 16.44
C ASN A 104 1.23 6.47 16.52
N ALA A 105 -0.09 6.45 16.71
CA ALA A 105 -0.93 5.27 16.64
C ALA A 105 -1.91 5.42 15.48
N TRP A 106 -2.29 4.28 14.91
CA TRP A 106 -3.22 4.25 13.79
C TRP A 106 -4.02 2.97 13.74
N GLN A 107 -5.23 3.10 13.20
CA GLN A 107 -6.05 1.99 12.76
C GLN A 107 -6.40 2.18 11.29
N CYS A 108 -6.32 1.11 10.51
CA CYS A 108 -6.69 1.09 9.12
C CYS A 108 -7.72 -0.02 8.89
N LEU A 109 -8.88 0.36 8.35
CA LEU A 109 -9.94 -0.57 7.98
C LEU A 109 -9.94 -0.73 6.47
N ILE A 110 -9.55 -1.91 6.01
CA ILE A 110 -9.43 -2.27 4.60
C ILE A 110 -10.65 -3.08 4.22
N ARG A 111 -11.29 -2.75 3.11
CA ARG A 111 -12.51 -3.42 2.65
C ARG A 111 -12.50 -3.69 1.15
N ASN A 112 -13.19 -4.75 0.76
CA ASN A 112 -13.69 -4.96 -0.59
C ASN A 112 -15.21 -5.23 -0.53
N ASN A 113 -15.82 -5.66 -1.62
CA ASN A 113 -17.27 -5.92 -1.69
C ASN A 113 -17.78 -7.01 -0.73
N SER A 114 -16.92 -7.86 -0.20
CA SER A 114 -17.33 -9.08 0.52
C SER A 114 -16.64 -9.25 1.88
N GLN A 115 -15.52 -8.57 2.11
CA GLN A 115 -14.63 -8.82 3.24
C GLN A 115 -14.07 -7.51 3.78
N LYS A 116 -13.72 -7.53 5.07
CA LYS A 116 -13.04 -6.43 5.76
C LYS A 116 -11.95 -6.95 6.69
N ILE A 117 -10.84 -6.23 6.76
CA ILE A 117 -9.74 -6.48 7.68
C ILE A 117 -9.42 -5.18 8.40
N LYS A 118 -9.19 -5.24 9.71
CA LYS A 118 -8.71 -4.10 10.51
C LYS A 118 -7.26 -4.34 10.90
N LEU A 119 -6.38 -3.42 10.55
CA LEU A 119 -5.00 -3.37 10.99
C LEU A 119 -4.84 -2.24 12.00
N MET A 120 -4.05 -2.46 13.05
CA MET A 120 -3.81 -1.46 14.08
C MET A 120 -2.33 -1.47 14.45
N PHE A 121 -1.80 -0.30 14.72
CA PHE A 121 -0.48 -0.12 15.30
C PHE A 121 -0.58 0.88 16.44
N ASN A 122 -0.07 0.47 17.59
CA ASN A 122 0.11 1.32 18.75
C ASN A 122 1.48 0.96 19.34
N PRO A 123 2.46 1.86 19.33
CA PRO A 123 3.73 1.58 20.00
C PRO A 123 3.47 1.42 21.49
N GLU A 124 4.01 0.37 22.11
CA GLU A 124 4.03 0.26 23.57
C GLU A 124 4.83 1.45 24.12
N THR A 125 4.21 2.20 25.05
CA THR A 125 4.79 3.36 25.74
C THR A 125 5.90 2.96 26.69
#